data_AF-A0AAN8R864-F1
#
_entry.id   AF-A0AAN8R864-F1
#
_cell.length_a   1.000
_cell.length_b   1.000
_cell.length_c   1.000
_cell.angle_alpha   90.00
_cell.angle_beta   90.00
_cell.angle_gamma   90.00
#
_symmetry.space_group_name_H-M   'P 1'
#
loop_
_entity.id
_entity.type
_entity.pdbx_description
1 polymer ?
#
loop_
_entity_poly.entity_id
_entity_poly.type
_entity_poly.pdbx_seq_one_letter_code
_entity_poly.pdbx_strand_id
1 'polypeptide(L)'
;MSSGDSNPAATPTLCVDIQGDGRWMSLHNHFVSNSKDKEPDVLFVGDSHVQLLHQFEVWRELFSPLHALNFGVGGDATQHVLWRLSNGELAHISPKVVVLWVGTNNHGHTAEQICGGIMAIVQLIKDKLPKAYTLILVG
;
A
#
# COMPACT_ATOMS: atom_id res chain seq x y z
N MET A 1 13.31 21.11 -24.68
CA MET A 1 13.05 19.87 -23.93
C MET A 1 12.62 20.31 -22.54
N SER A 2 11.31 20.34 -22.29
CA SER A 2 10.81 20.71 -20.96
C SER A 2 11.23 19.57 -20.03
N SER A 3 11.88 19.93 -18.92
CA SER A 3 11.98 19.07 -17.75
C SER A 3 10.55 18.63 -17.41
N GLY A 4 10.21 17.38 -17.73
CA GLY A 4 8.87 16.85 -17.49
C GLY A 4 8.59 16.90 -16.01
N ASP A 5 7.52 17.61 -15.62
CA ASP A 5 7.10 17.72 -14.24
C ASP A 5 6.91 16.31 -13.64
N SER A 6 7.75 15.96 -12.68
CA SER A 6 7.67 14.68 -11.98
C SER A 6 6.32 14.61 -11.27
N ASN A 7 5.53 13.56 -11.49
CA ASN A 7 4.25 13.39 -10.83
C ASN A 7 4.46 13.19 -9.31
N PRO A 8 4.04 14.13 -8.45
CA PRO A 8 4.26 14.04 -7.01
C PRO A 8 3.54 12.84 -6.38
N ALA A 9 2.38 12.46 -6.91
CA ALA A 9 1.65 11.28 -6.46
C ALA A 9 2.35 9.95 -6.80
N ALA A 10 3.34 9.97 -7.71
CA ALA A 10 4.17 8.82 -8.10
C ALA A 10 5.60 8.90 -7.54
N THR A 11 5.90 9.89 -6.69
CA THR A 11 7.23 10.06 -6.09
C THR A 11 7.24 9.52 -4.66
N PRO A 12 7.93 8.40 -4.36
CA PRO A 12 7.84 7.76 -3.04
C PRO A 12 8.30 8.71 -1.93
N THR A 13 7.41 9.00 -0.98
CA THR A 13 7.65 9.98 0.09
C THR A 13 7.18 9.43 1.45
N LEU A 14 7.93 9.76 2.50
CA LEU A 14 7.55 9.47 3.89
C LEU A 14 6.34 10.31 4.32
N CYS A 15 5.47 9.74 5.16
CA CYS A 15 4.50 10.54 5.90
C CYS A 15 5.24 11.28 7.04
N VAL A 16 5.24 12.61 7.02
CA VAL A 16 5.90 13.42 8.04
C VAL A 16 5.11 13.35 9.34
N ASP A 17 5.78 12.99 10.43
CA ASP A 17 5.18 12.96 11.76
C ASP A 17 5.08 14.37 12.35
N ILE A 18 3.90 14.97 12.18
CA ILE A 18 3.57 16.27 12.76
C ILE A 18 3.02 16.18 14.19
N GLN A 19 2.66 14.98 14.68
CA GLN A 19 2.09 14.76 16.01
C GLN A 19 3.18 14.38 17.04
N GLY A 20 4.31 13.86 16.56
CA GLY A 20 5.49 13.49 17.37
C GLY A 20 5.39 12.12 18.03
N ASP A 21 4.42 11.29 17.64
CA ASP A 21 4.15 9.97 18.24
C ASP A 21 4.72 8.79 17.43
N GLY A 22 5.28 9.04 16.25
CA GLY A 22 5.95 8.05 15.40
C GLY A 22 5.04 6.96 14.84
N ARG A 23 3.71 7.05 14.99
CA ARG A 23 2.79 5.94 14.71
C ARG A 23 2.87 5.38 13.30
N TRP A 24 3.06 6.25 12.31
CA TRP A 24 3.15 5.82 10.90
C TRP A 24 4.36 4.91 10.67
N MET A 25 5.53 5.31 11.18
CA MET A 25 6.74 4.49 11.11
C MET A 25 6.63 3.21 11.94
N SER A 26 5.97 3.26 13.10
CA SER A 26 5.71 2.06 13.91
C SER A 26 4.85 1.03 13.16
N LEU A 27 3.81 1.48 12.44
CA LEU A 27 2.98 0.60 11.60
C LEU A 27 3.79 0.00 10.45
N HIS A 28 4.57 0.82 9.74
CA HIS A 28 5.45 0.34 8.68
C HIS A 28 6.42 -0.74 9.18
N ASN A 29 7.11 -0.48 10.29
CA ASN A 29 8.05 -1.45 10.88
C ASN A 29 7.34 -2.75 11.30
N HIS A 30 6.11 -2.67 11.82
CA HIS A 30 5.30 -3.83 12.13
C HIS A 30 4.98 -4.66 10.88
N PHE A 31 4.67 -4.02 9.75
CA PHE A 31 4.42 -4.70 8.47
C PHE A 31 5.69 -5.35 7.91
N VAL A 32 6.84 -4.68 8.01
CA VAL A 32 8.15 -5.26 7.65
C VAL A 32 8.51 -6.47 8.53
N SER A 33 8.12 -6.48 9.81
CA SER A 33 8.28 -7.67 10.65
C SER A 33 7.33 -8.78 10.21
N ASN A 34 6.04 -8.47 10.01
CA ASN A 34 5.06 -9.45 9.55
C ASN A 34 5.45 -10.08 8.22
N SER A 35 6.09 -9.34 7.31
CA SER A 35 6.54 -9.90 6.03
C SER A 35 7.68 -10.91 6.21
N LYS A 36 8.46 -10.85 7.29
CA LYS A 36 9.51 -11.83 7.63
C LYS A 36 8.95 -13.08 8.29
N ASP A 37 7.96 -12.90 9.15
CA ASP A 37 7.47 -13.96 10.04
C ASP A 37 6.30 -14.77 9.43
N LYS A 38 5.73 -14.32 8.31
CA LYS A 38 4.51 -14.88 7.72
C LYS A 38 4.61 -15.04 6.21
N GLU A 39 3.91 -16.04 5.68
CA GLU A 39 3.83 -16.35 4.24
C GLU A 39 2.38 -16.19 3.75
N PRO A 40 1.92 -14.98 3.41
CA PRO A 40 0.54 -14.76 2.98
C PRO A 40 0.27 -15.28 1.56
N ASP A 41 -0.94 -15.79 1.34
CA ASP A 41 -1.46 -16.04 -0.01
C ASP A 41 -2.06 -14.76 -0.63
N VAL A 42 -2.60 -13.86 0.22
CA VAL A 42 -3.22 -12.59 -0.20
C VAL A 42 -2.64 -11.43 0.61
N LEU A 43 -2.27 -10.35 -0.06
CA LEU A 43 -1.81 -9.13 0.58
C LEU A 43 -2.75 -7.96 0.25
N PHE A 44 -3.32 -7.33 1.25
CA PHE A 44 -4.04 -6.06 1.09
C PHE A 44 -3.12 -4.89 1.43
N VAL A 45 -3.07 -3.89 0.56
CA VAL A 45 -2.27 -2.68 0.73
C VAL A 45 -3.14 -1.46 0.41
N GLY A 46 -3.08 -0.45 1.25
CA GLY A 46 -3.83 0.77 0.97
C GLY A 46 -3.93 1.73 2.13
N ASP A 47 -5.01 2.51 2.06
CA ASP A 47 -5.33 3.55 3.04
C ASP A 47 -6.24 3.04 4.18
N SER A 48 -6.98 3.94 4.81
CA SER A 48 -7.95 3.66 5.86
C SER A 48 -9.02 2.64 5.46
N HIS A 49 -9.43 2.57 4.19
CA HIS A 49 -10.43 1.59 3.75
C HIS A 49 -9.90 0.17 3.96
N VAL A 50 -8.65 -0.07 3.58
CA VAL A 50 -7.97 -1.35 3.81
C VAL A 50 -7.76 -1.58 5.30
N GLN A 51 -7.27 -0.59 6.03
CA GLN A 51 -7.00 -0.72 7.46
C GLN A 51 -8.27 -1.10 8.25
N LEU A 52 -9.36 -0.38 8.01
CA LEU A 52 -10.61 -0.56 8.74
C LEU A 52 -11.32 -1.85 8.35
N LEU A 53 -11.16 -2.35 7.12
CA LEU A 53 -11.71 -3.64 6.70
C LEU A 53 -11.29 -4.76 7.65
N HIS A 54 -10.06 -4.73 8.17
CA HIS A 54 -9.55 -5.70 9.13
C HIS A 54 -10.30 -5.71 10.48
N GLN A 55 -10.94 -4.60 10.85
CA GLN A 55 -11.63 -4.44 12.13
C GLN A 55 -13.06 -5.00 12.12
N PHE A 56 -13.62 -5.29 10.94
CA PHE A 56 -14.97 -5.82 10.80
C PHE A 56 -15.00 -7.35 10.79
N GLU A 57 -16.11 -7.93 11.26
CA GLU A 57 -16.31 -9.39 11.31
C GLU A 57 -16.13 -10.07 9.95
N VAL A 58 -16.51 -9.38 8.88
CA VAL A 58 -16.33 -9.84 7.49
C VAL A 58 -14.88 -10.22 7.17
N TRP A 59 -13.88 -9.59 7.80
CA TRP A 59 -12.48 -9.96 7.58
C TRP A 59 -12.16 -11.34 8.13
N ARG A 60 -12.67 -11.66 9.32
CA ARG A 60 -12.47 -12.97 9.94
C ARG A 60 -13.16 -14.06 9.14
N GLU A 61 -14.35 -13.77 8.61
CA GLU A 61 -15.14 -14.74 7.87
C GLU A 61 -14.62 -14.99 6.45
N LEU A 62 -14.23 -13.94 5.72
CA LEU A 62 -13.94 -14.05 4.28
C LEU A 62 -12.45 -14.03 3.94
N PHE A 63 -11.63 -13.25 4.64
CA PHE A 63 -10.24 -12.99 4.23
C PHE A 63 -9.21 -13.72 5.09
N SER A 64 -9.48 -13.95 6.37
CA SER A 64 -8.59 -14.71 7.26
C SER A 64 -8.37 -16.16 6.78
N PRO A 65 -9.38 -16.88 6.26
CA PRO A 65 -9.18 -18.23 5.69
C PRO A 65 -8.29 -18.24 4.44
N LEU A 66 -8.08 -17.08 3.79
CA LEU A 66 -7.21 -16.93 2.62
C LEU A 66 -5.75 -16.62 3.01
N HIS A 67 -5.38 -16.79 4.28
CA HIS A 67 -4.06 -16.43 4.81
C HIS A 67 -3.66 -14.99 4.44
N ALA A 68 -4.60 -14.05 4.62
CA ALA A 68 -4.40 -12.67 4.20
C ALA A 68 -3.61 -11.83 5.21
N LEU A 69 -2.74 -10.94 4.70
CA LEU A 69 -2.18 -9.82 5.46
C LEU A 69 -2.81 -8.49 5.05
N ASN A 70 -2.85 -7.55 6.00
CA ASN A 70 -3.40 -6.22 5.82
C ASN A 70 -2.35 -5.16 6.17
N PHE A 71 -1.83 -4.47 5.16
CA PHE A 71 -0.90 -3.36 5.27
C PHE A 71 -1.60 -2.03 4.93
N GLY A 72 -2.81 -1.85 5.47
CA GLY A 72 -3.56 -0.61 5.41
C GLY A 72 -3.09 0.41 6.46
N VAL A 73 -2.89 1.66 6.05
CA VAL A 73 -2.56 2.77 6.95
C VAL A 73 -3.50 3.94 6.71
N GLY A 74 -4.25 4.34 7.73
CA GLY A 74 -5.14 5.49 7.65
C GLY A 74 -4.40 6.77 7.24
N GLY A 75 -4.98 7.50 6.28
CA GLY A 75 -4.42 8.74 5.74
C GLY A 75 -3.35 8.56 4.67
N ASP A 76 -2.98 7.32 4.31
CA ASP A 76 -2.03 7.10 3.21
C ASP A 76 -2.59 7.60 1.87
N ALA A 77 -1.71 8.27 1.13
CA ALA A 77 -1.86 8.62 -0.27
C ALA A 77 -0.93 7.73 -1.11
N THR A 78 -1.05 7.77 -2.43
CA THR A 78 -0.27 6.92 -3.34
C THR A 78 1.25 6.98 -3.09
N GLN A 79 1.80 8.18 -2.87
CA GLN A 79 3.24 8.35 -2.61
C GLN A 79 3.71 7.72 -1.29
N HIS A 80 2.84 7.64 -0.28
CA HIS A 80 3.14 7.02 1.01
C HIS A 80 3.17 5.49 0.87
N VAL A 81 2.16 4.92 0.21
CA VAL A 81 2.11 3.49 -0.11
C VAL A 81 3.32 3.08 -0.96
N LEU A 82 3.64 3.87 -1.98
CA LEU A 82 4.79 3.60 -2.85
C LEU A 82 6.09 3.57 -2.07
N TRP A 83 6.27 4.50 -1.13
CA TRP A 83 7.42 4.50 -0.24
C TRP A 83 7.47 3.23 0.62
N ARG A 84 6.37 2.90 1.30
CA ARG A 84 6.29 1.73 2.19
C ARG A 84 6.66 0.42 1.50
N LEU A 85 6.08 0.18 0.32
CA LEU A 85 6.36 -1.02 -0.46
C LEU A 85 7.80 -1.08 -0.97
N SER A 86 8.39 0.07 -1.30
CA SER A 86 9.80 0.18 -1.70
C SER A 86 10.76 -0.11 -0.54
N ASN A 87 10.32 0.10 0.70
CA ASN A 87 11.13 0.03 1.92
C ASN A 87 10.85 -1.23 2.77
N GLY A 88 10.62 -2.38 2.11
CA GLY A 88 10.78 -3.70 2.75
C GLY A 88 9.50 -4.45 3.06
N GLU A 89 8.32 -3.85 2.91
CA GLU A 89 7.05 -4.54 3.16
C GLU A 89 6.83 -5.75 2.22
N LEU A 90 7.46 -5.74 1.03
CA LEU A 90 7.38 -6.84 0.05
C LEU A 90 8.59 -7.79 0.07
N ALA A 91 9.59 -7.58 0.94
CA ALA A 91 10.92 -8.18 0.77
C ALA A 91 10.98 -9.70 0.99
N HIS A 92 10.07 -10.26 1.79
CA HIS A 92 10.17 -11.64 2.29
C HIS A 92 8.90 -12.47 2.05
N ILE A 93 7.95 -11.96 1.27
CA ILE A 93 6.66 -12.59 0.99
C ILE A 93 6.50 -12.88 -0.50
N SER A 94 5.66 -13.86 -0.83
CA SER A 94 5.31 -14.20 -2.22
C SER A 94 3.81 -14.46 -2.37
N PRO A 95 2.96 -13.45 -2.13
CA PRO A 95 1.52 -13.62 -2.23
C PRO A 95 1.10 -13.94 -3.67
N LYS A 96 0.01 -14.70 -3.79
CA LYS A 96 -0.62 -15.00 -5.09
C LYS A 96 -1.43 -13.81 -5.60
N VAL A 97 -1.99 -13.02 -4.67
CA VAL A 97 -2.80 -11.83 -4.98
C VAL A 97 -2.38 -10.65 -4.12
N VAL A 98 -2.24 -9.48 -4.75
CA VAL A 98 -2.11 -8.19 -4.05
C VAL A 98 -3.34 -7.35 -4.37
N VAL A 99 -4.10 -6.96 -3.34
CA VAL A 99 -5.23 -6.05 -3.44
C VAL A 99 -4.75 -4.65 -3.09
N LEU A 100 -4.81 -3.73 -4.04
CA LEU A 100 -4.43 -2.33 -3.90
C LEU A 100 -5.68 -1.45 -3.83
N TRP A 101 -5.80 -0.66 -2.76
CA TRP A 101 -6.88 0.33 -2.64
C TRP A 101 -6.35 1.61 -1.99
N VAL A 102 -6.06 2.61 -2.82
CA VAL A 102 -5.53 3.91 -2.40
C VAL A 102 -5.88 4.98 -3.43
N GLY A 103 -6.01 6.22 -3.00
CA GLY A 103 -6.15 7.39 -3.88
C GLY A 103 -7.07 8.47 -3.32
N THR A 104 -7.98 8.11 -2.43
CA THR A 104 -8.97 9.04 -1.85
C THR A 104 -8.34 10.19 -1.04
N ASN A 105 -7.18 9.92 -0.41
CA ASN A 105 -6.44 10.89 0.39
C ASN A 105 -5.44 11.73 -0.40
N ASN A 106 -5.37 11.59 -1.72
CA ASN A 106 -4.48 12.38 -2.59
C ASN A 106 -5.03 13.80 -2.83
N HIS A 107 -5.40 14.50 -1.77
CA HIS A 107 -5.89 15.87 -1.84
C HIS A 107 -4.84 16.80 -2.49
N GLY A 108 -5.30 17.68 -3.37
CA GLY A 108 -4.43 18.60 -4.10
C GLY A 108 -3.76 18.00 -5.36
N HIS A 109 -3.94 16.71 -5.63
CA HIS A 109 -3.50 16.08 -6.88
C HIS A 109 -4.65 15.99 -7.90
N THR A 110 -4.32 16.05 -9.19
CA THR A 110 -5.31 15.79 -10.26
C THR A 110 -5.60 14.29 -10.40
N ALA A 111 -6.71 13.94 -11.04
CA ALA A 111 -7.05 12.54 -11.29
C ALA A 111 -5.96 11.81 -12.10
N GLU A 112 -5.32 12.49 -13.05
CA GLU A 112 -4.21 11.96 -13.86
C GLU A 112 -2.97 11.71 -12.99
N GLN A 113 -2.67 12.61 -12.05
CA GLN A 113 -1.58 12.42 -11.10
C GLN A 113 -1.84 11.21 -10.19
N ILE A 114 -3.06 11.09 -9.65
CA ILE A 114 -3.46 9.96 -8.80
C ILE A 114 -3.36 8.65 -9.58
N CYS A 115 -3.88 8.61 -10.80
CA CYS A 115 -3.76 7.45 -11.70
C CYS A 115 -2.29 7.09 -11.94
N GLY A 116 -1.43 8.08 -12.21
CA GLY A 116 0.01 7.87 -12.36
C GLY A 116 0.67 7.31 -11.09
N GLY A 117 0.23 7.74 -9.91
CA GLY A 117 0.67 7.21 -8.62
C GLY A 117 0.27 5.75 -8.41
N ILE A 118 -0.99 5.41 -8.70
CA ILE A 118 -1.48 4.02 -8.66
C ILE A 118 -0.70 3.14 -9.65
N MET A 119 -0.47 3.63 -10.87
CA MET A 119 0.31 2.91 -11.87
C MET A 119 1.75 2.67 -11.43
N ALA A 120 2.38 3.65 -10.76
CA ALA A 120 3.71 3.48 -10.19
C ALA A 120 3.74 2.38 -9.10
N ILE A 121 2.71 2.32 -8.24
CA ILE A 121 2.58 1.25 -7.24
C ILE A 121 2.41 -0.12 -7.91
N VAL A 122 1.53 -0.22 -8.91
CA VAL A 122 1.31 -1.47 -9.66
C VAL A 122 2.59 -1.93 -10.33
N GLN A 123 3.37 -1.01 -10.92
CA GLN A 123 4.65 -1.35 -11.53
C GLN A 123 5.64 -1.88 -10.49
N LEU A 124 5.76 -1.20 -9.34
CA LEU A 124 6.60 -1.68 -8.24
C LEU A 124 6.20 -3.08 -7.75
N ILE A 125 4.89 -3.34 -7.61
CA ILE A 125 4.38 -4.66 -7.22
C ILE A 125 4.75 -5.71 -8.26
N LYS A 126 4.58 -5.43 -9.56
CA LYS A 126 4.96 -6.35 -10.63
C LYS A 126 6.46 -6.65 -10.65
N ASP A 127 7.29 -5.64 -10.40
CA ASP A 127 8.74 -5.79 -10.40
C ASP A 127 9.22 -6.63 -9.20
N LYS A 128 8.61 -6.42 -8.03
CA LYS A 128 8.98 -7.14 -6.78
C LYS A 128 8.32 -8.52 -6.67
N LEU A 129 7.09 -8.67 -7.17
CA LEU A 129 6.24 -9.85 -7.05
C LEU A 129 5.68 -10.26 -8.43
N PRO A 130 6.53 -10.68 -9.38
CA PRO A 130 6.13 -10.90 -10.78
C PRO A 130 5.10 -12.01 -11.00
N LYS A 131 4.87 -12.87 -10.00
CA LYS A 131 3.88 -13.96 -10.04
C LYS A 131 2.53 -13.58 -9.42
N ALA A 132 2.44 -12.44 -8.75
CA ALA A 132 1.22 -12.02 -8.06
C ALA A 132 0.24 -11.38 -9.05
N TYR A 133 -1.04 -11.71 -8.91
CA TYR A 133 -2.12 -10.95 -9.55
C TYR A 133 -2.39 -9.68 -8.75
N THR A 134 -2.39 -8.52 -9.41
CA THR A 134 -2.73 -7.25 -8.77
C THR A 134 -4.18 -6.88 -9.06
N LEU A 135 -5.02 -6.81 -8.02
CA LEU A 135 -6.38 -6.29 -8.08
C LEU A 135 -6.38 -4.84 -7.59
N ILE A 136 -6.94 -3.94 -8.38
CA ILE A 136 -7.04 -2.52 -8.02
C ILE A 136 -8.51 -2.22 -7.71
N LEU A 137 -8.77 -1.68 -6.53
CA LEU A 137 -10.07 -1.12 -6.18
C LEU A 137 -10.03 0.39 -6.42
N VAL A 138 -11.02 0.87 -7.16
CA VAL A 138 -11.23 2.30 -7.44
C VAL A 138 -12.48 2.76 -6.72
N GLY A 139 -12.41 3.91 -6.06
CA GLY A 139 -13.51 4.53 -5.30
C GLY A 139 -13.45 6.04 -5.40
#